data_AF-A0A945AWI6-F1
#
_entry.id   AF-A0A945AWI6-F1
#
_cell.length_a   1.000
_cell.length_b   1.000
_cell.length_c   1.000
_cell.angle_alpha   90.00
_cell.angle_beta   90.00
_cell.angle_gamma   90.00
#
_symmetry.space_group_name_H-M   'P 1'
#
loop_
_entity.id
_entity.type
_entity.pdbx_description
1 polymer ?
#
loop_
_entity_poly.entity_id
_entity_poly.type
_entity_poly.pdbx_seq_one_letter_code
_entity_poly.pdbx_strand_id
1 'polypeptide(L)'
;RDVAEWIAQKEGVPLVLGSATPSLETFARCLSGDWKMCRMPERVGGSELPAVVTVDLRDRKSRSKGAISPRLAAGIQWALNSGGQVMLLLNRRGFATHLQCKSCGHAMHCPQCDLGLTLHQPGSRGICHGCGLVTGVPESCPSCGVRDIVHRGTGTQRLEDQVRSQFRGIRVARMDTDTMRTRGSHEKTLTAFRKHEIDLLVGTQMIAKGLDFPNVMLVGVINADAALHLADFRASERTCQLVTQVAGRSGRGPRGGRVVVQTSTPEHPAIRAAAAHDYEAFVRSELPIRKALLYPPFGSVIRIVVRSAVDEAAANWAKHLVERLSKSSQGDESIRILGPAPAPISRIRDRYRWHLQIHGPSSELLRNLVGQSMAGLKTPQEVVWVVDVDPVEML
;
A
#
# COMPACT_ATOMS: atom_id res chain seq x y z
N ARG A 1 9.16 4.17 15.71
CA ARG A 1 9.60 5.57 15.80
C ARG A 1 9.28 6.14 17.17
N ASP A 2 8.00 6.22 17.53
CA ASP A 2 7.56 6.92 18.77
C ASP A 2 8.12 6.28 20.05
N VAL A 3 8.19 4.94 20.11
CA VAL A 3 8.87 4.24 21.22
C VAL A 3 10.36 4.58 21.29
N ALA A 4 11.04 4.71 20.15
CA ALA A 4 12.46 5.07 20.13
C ALA A 4 12.69 6.53 20.57
N GLU A 5 11.77 7.42 20.23
CA GLU A 5 11.75 8.80 20.75
C GLU A 5 11.56 8.82 22.27
N TRP A 6 10.59 8.07 22.78
CA TRP A 6 10.36 7.97 24.23
C TRP A 6 11.58 7.44 24.98
N ILE A 7 12.22 6.39 24.46
CA ILE A 7 13.47 5.85 25.04
C ILE A 7 14.56 6.92 25.02
N ALA A 8 14.78 7.57 23.87
CA ALA A 8 15.83 8.57 23.73
C ALA A 8 15.65 9.76 24.70
N GLN A 9 14.41 10.21 24.87
CA GLN A 9 14.06 11.26 25.85
C GLN A 9 14.31 10.81 27.29
N LYS A 10 13.89 9.58 27.64
CA LYS A 10 14.07 9.03 28.98
C LYS A 10 15.54 8.85 29.35
N GLU A 11 16.35 8.41 28.40
CA GLU A 11 17.78 8.16 28.58
C GLU A 11 18.65 9.41 28.34
N GLY A 12 18.05 10.54 27.93
CA GLY A 12 18.77 11.78 27.64
C GLY A 12 19.75 11.67 26.46
N VAL A 13 19.50 10.78 25.49
CA VAL A 13 20.38 10.54 24.35
C VAL A 13 19.82 11.10 23.04
N PRO A 14 20.66 11.50 22.07
CA PRO A 14 20.19 11.91 20.75
C PRO A 14 19.56 10.75 19.97
N LEU A 15 18.43 11.01 19.30
CA LEU A 15 17.82 10.09 18.34
C LEU A 15 18.05 10.60 16.91
N VAL A 16 18.63 9.74 16.06
CA VAL A 16 18.80 10.01 14.63
C VAL A 16 17.86 9.13 13.82
N LEU A 17 17.00 9.77 13.01
CA LEU A 17 16.05 9.10 12.13
C LEU A 17 16.42 9.35 10.67
N GLY A 18 17.03 8.36 10.02
CA GLY A 18 17.38 8.42 8.60
C GLY A 18 16.21 8.01 7.70
N SER A 19 15.82 8.89 6.77
CA SER A 19 14.87 8.53 5.71
C SER A 19 15.08 9.40 4.46
N ALA A 20 14.99 8.79 3.28
CA ALA A 20 14.92 9.51 2.01
C ALA A 20 13.53 10.12 1.75
N THR A 21 12.50 9.55 2.39
CA THR A 21 11.10 9.97 2.27
C THR A 21 10.47 9.85 3.66
N PRO A 22 10.78 10.76 4.61
CA PRO A 22 10.29 10.68 5.99
C PRO A 22 8.76 10.67 6.04
N SER A 23 8.17 10.26 7.16
CA SER A 23 6.71 10.39 7.30
C SER A 23 6.31 11.86 7.37
N LEU A 24 5.08 12.19 6.98
CA LEU A 24 4.61 13.59 7.07
C LEU A 24 4.64 14.13 8.50
N GLU A 25 4.43 13.29 9.50
CA GLU A 25 4.55 13.70 10.91
C GLU A 25 5.98 14.04 11.29
N THR A 26 6.94 13.25 10.81
CA THR A 26 8.36 13.52 11.02
C THR A 26 8.77 14.80 10.31
N PHE A 27 8.34 14.97 9.05
CA PHE A 27 8.66 16.16 8.27
C PHE A 27 8.04 17.43 8.88
N ALA A 28 6.79 17.36 9.35
CA ALA A 28 6.11 18.49 9.98
C ALA A 28 6.80 18.92 11.30
N ARG A 29 7.27 17.98 12.13
CA ARG A 29 8.07 18.29 13.32
C ARG A 29 9.40 18.97 13.00
N CYS A 30 10.00 18.62 11.86
CA CYS A 30 11.17 19.34 11.39
C CYS A 30 10.82 20.76 10.90
N LEU A 31 9.66 20.94 10.26
CA LEU A 31 9.20 22.26 9.80
C LEU A 31 8.80 23.19 10.95
N SER A 32 8.24 22.65 12.05
CA SER A 32 7.91 23.42 13.25
C SER A 32 9.14 23.85 14.05
N GLY A 33 10.30 23.22 13.81
CA GLY A 33 11.52 23.44 14.57
C GLY A 33 11.66 22.54 15.80
N ASP A 34 10.68 21.68 16.09
CA ASP A 34 10.75 20.71 17.19
C ASP A 34 11.94 19.76 16.99
N TRP A 35 12.16 19.34 15.74
CA TRP A 35 13.24 18.45 15.33
C TRP A 35 14.18 19.14 14.35
N LYS A 36 15.47 18.79 14.41
CA LYS A 36 16.48 19.32 13.48
C LYS A 36 16.52 18.50 12.19
N MET A 37 16.31 19.14 11.04
CA MET A 37 16.49 18.51 9.73
C MET A 37 17.95 18.62 9.26
N CYS A 38 18.62 17.49 9.10
CA CYS A 38 19.93 17.39 8.46
C CYS A 38 19.76 16.86 7.03
N ARG A 39 19.99 17.70 6.02
CA ARG A 39 19.81 17.34 4.60
C ARG A 39 21.11 16.83 3.99
N MET A 40 21.01 15.80 3.16
CA MET A 40 22.08 15.29 2.31
C MET A 40 21.57 15.28 0.86
N PRO A 41 21.62 16.43 0.14
CA PRO A 41 21.00 16.57 -1.17
C PRO A 41 21.75 15.80 -2.27
N GLU A 42 23.04 15.53 -2.06
CA GLU A 42 23.90 14.88 -3.03
C GLU A 42 23.96 13.36 -2.80
N ARG A 43 23.99 12.60 -3.90
CA ARG A 43 24.21 11.15 -3.84
C ARG A 43 25.68 10.86 -3.61
N VAL A 44 25.94 9.83 -2.80
CA VAL A 44 27.28 9.26 -2.64
C VAL A 44 27.80 8.83 -4.01
N GLY A 45 28.99 9.30 -4.38
CA GLY A 45 29.63 9.01 -5.66
C GLY A 45 29.19 9.88 -6.85
N GLY A 46 28.40 10.95 -6.62
CA GLY A 46 28.09 11.96 -7.65
C GLY A 46 27.12 11.49 -8.75
N SER A 47 26.50 10.32 -8.59
CA SER A 47 25.50 9.82 -9.56
C SER A 47 24.25 10.70 -9.58
N GLU A 48 23.70 10.94 -10.76
CA GLU A 48 22.44 11.67 -10.91
C GLU A 48 21.22 10.79 -10.60
N LEU A 49 20.10 11.44 -10.27
CA LEU A 49 18.82 10.76 -10.18
C LEU A 49 18.36 10.35 -11.59
N PRO A 50 17.81 9.13 -11.74
CA PRO A 50 17.39 8.64 -13.05
C PRO A 50 16.17 9.42 -13.55
N ALA A 51 16.11 9.66 -14.86
CA ALA A 51 14.94 10.26 -15.48
C ALA A 51 13.71 9.36 -15.30
N VAL A 52 12.60 9.96 -14.84
CA VAL A 52 11.32 9.27 -14.66
C VAL A 52 10.36 9.66 -15.77
N VAL A 53 9.79 8.65 -16.44
CA VAL A 53 8.75 8.84 -17.44
C VAL A 53 7.45 8.25 -16.90
N THR A 54 6.41 9.08 -16.83
CA THR A 54 5.07 8.63 -16.48
C THR A 54 4.32 8.18 -17.73
N VAL A 55 3.64 7.03 -17.66
CA VAL A 55 2.79 6.47 -18.71
C VAL A 55 1.35 6.51 -18.22
N ASP A 56 0.51 7.26 -18.95
CA ASP A 56 -0.93 7.30 -18.71
C ASP A 56 -1.62 6.05 -19.27
N LEU A 57 -2.20 5.25 -18.38
CA LEU A 57 -2.90 4.01 -18.73
C LEU A 57 -4.31 4.26 -19.31
N ARG A 58 -4.84 5.48 -19.21
CA ARG A 58 -6.12 5.87 -19.82
C ARG A 58 -5.97 6.04 -21.34
N ASP A 59 -4.77 6.42 -21.81
CA ASP A 59 -4.49 6.55 -23.23
C ASP A 59 -4.48 5.16 -23.91
N ARG A 60 -5.32 5.02 -24.95
CA ARG A 60 -5.45 3.81 -25.74
C ARG A 60 -4.14 3.40 -26.42
N LYS A 61 -3.29 4.35 -26.82
CA LYS A 61 -1.98 4.06 -27.45
C LYS A 61 -0.97 3.49 -26.43
N SER A 62 -1.20 3.74 -25.15
CA SER A 62 -0.37 3.31 -24.04
C SER A 62 -0.85 1.99 -23.41
N ARG A 63 -2.08 1.53 -23.73
CA ARG A 63 -2.62 0.25 -23.26
C ARG A 63 -1.99 -0.94 -23.98
N SER A 64 -1.77 -2.02 -23.22
CA SER A 64 -1.42 -3.33 -23.77
C SER A 64 -2.47 -4.36 -23.38
N LYS A 65 -2.36 -5.59 -23.93
CA LYS A 65 -3.18 -6.74 -23.50
C LYS A 65 -2.83 -7.22 -22.07
N GLY A 66 -1.75 -6.72 -21.47
CA GLY A 66 -1.30 -7.08 -20.13
C GLY A 66 -0.91 -5.86 -19.28
N ALA A 67 -0.08 -6.07 -18.27
CA ALA A 67 0.34 -5.03 -17.32
C ALA A 67 1.51 -4.17 -17.80
N ILE A 68 2.26 -4.64 -18.81
CA ILE A 68 3.43 -3.94 -19.37
C ILE A 68 2.99 -3.12 -20.59
N SER A 69 3.00 -1.79 -20.49
CA SER A 69 2.76 -0.89 -21.63
C SER A 69 3.85 -1.00 -22.70
N PRO A 70 3.58 -0.59 -23.95
CA PRO A 70 4.61 -0.55 -25.00
C PRO A 70 5.85 0.26 -24.59
N ARG A 71 5.68 1.37 -23.87
CA ARG A 71 6.77 2.22 -23.41
C ARG A 71 7.65 1.52 -22.37
N LEU A 72 7.04 0.79 -21.43
CA LEU A 72 7.76 -0.01 -20.45
C LEU A 72 8.48 -1.18 -21.14
N ALA A 73 7.82 -1.87 -22.07
CA ALA A 73 8.41 -2.97 -22.82
C ALA A 73 9.66 -2.54 -23.61
N ALA A 74 9.61 -1.40 -24.28
CA ALA A 74 10.78 -0.83 -24.97
C ALA A 74 11.92 -0.50 -23.99
N GLY A 75 11.60 0.01 -22.80
CA GLY A 75 12.57 0.23 -21.74
C GLY A 75 13.23 -1.06 -21.25
N ILE A 76 12.44 -2.12 -21.07
CA ILE A 76 12.92 -3.45 -20.64
C ILE A 76 13.91 -3.98 -21.69
N GLN A 77 13.52 -3.97 -22.97
CA GLN A 77 14.37 -4.45 -24.06
C GLN A 77 15.68 -3.67 -24.14
N TRP A 78 15.62 -2.34 -24.01
CA TRP A 78 16.82 -1.49 -24.02
C TRP A 78 17.80 -1.86 -22.89
N ALA A 79 17.29 -2.03 -21.66
CA ALA A 79 18.13 -2.38 -20.52
C ALA A 79 18.78 -3.76 -20.69
N LEU A 80 18.00 -4.76 -21.13
CA LEU A 80 18.50 -6.11 -21.38
C LEU A 80 19.55 -6.16 -22.51
N ASN A 81 19.30 -5.46 -23.63
CA ASN A 81 20.25 -5.38 -24.75
C ASN A 81 21.56 -4.68 -24.36
N SER A 82 21.51 -3.81 -23.34
CA SER A 82 22.69 -3.11 -22.81
C SER A 82 23.44 -3.94 -21.76
N GLY A 83 23.06 -5.21 -21.55
CA GLY A 83 23.60 -6.07 -20.50
C GLY A 83 23.35 -5.51 -19.10
N GLY A 84 22.24 -4.79 -18.93
CA GLY A 84 21.78 -4.26 -17.65
C GLY A 84 20.63 -5.08 -17.07
N GLN A 85 20.32 -4.82 -15.82
CA GLN A 85 19.25 -5.49 -15.07
C GLN A 85 18.01 -4.61 -14.96
N VAL A 86 16.87 -5.26 -14.76
CA VAL A 86 15.56 -4.63 -14.67
C VAL A 86 14.87 -4.98 -13.35
N MET A 87 14.22 -4.00 -12.74
CA MET A 87 13.33 -4.22 -11.59
C MET A 87 11.91 -3.79 -11.95
N LEU A 88 10.93 -4.66 -11.73
CA LEU A 88 9.51 -4.35 -11.91
C LEU A 88 8.80 -4.39 -10.55
N LEU A 89 8.37 -3.23 -10.08
CA LEU A 89 7.55 -3.07 -8.90
C LEU A 89 6.07 -3.10 -9.28
N LEU A 90 5.33 -4.02 -8.67
CA LEU A 90 3.88 -4.04 -8.72
C LEU A 90 3.32 -3.45 -7.42
N ASN A 91 2.60 -2.32 -7.51
CA ASN A 91 1.86 -1.79 -6.37
C ASN A 91 0.54 -2.57 -6.20
N ARG A 92 0.56 -3.58 -5.32
CA ARG A 92 -0.59 -4.47 -5.05
C ARG A 92 -1.47 -4.01 -3.88
N ARG A 93 -1.18 -2.89 -3.20
CA ARG A 93 -1.95 -2.52 -1.99
C ARG A 93 -3.41 -2.24 -2.35
N GLY A 94 -4.32 -2.96 -1.70
CA GLY A 94 -5.78 -2.76 -1.75
C GLY A 94 -6.54 -3.29 -2.97
N PHE A 95 -5.86 -3.70 -4.05
CA PHE A 95 -6.48 -4.44 -5.15
C PHE A 95 -6.00 -5.88 -5.14
N ALA A 96 -6.79 -6.75 -4.50
CA ALA A 96 -6.52 -8.18 -4.48
C ALA A 96 -6.68 -8.75 -5.90
N THR A 97 -5.67 -9.50 -6.32
CA THR A 97 -5.86 -10.50 -7.36
C THR A 97 -6.95 -11.46 -6.91
N HIS A 98 -8.02 -11.57 -7.68
CA HIS A 98 -9.16 -12.41 -7.34
C HIS A 98 -9.48 -13.34 -8.49
N LEU A 99 -10.11 -14.47 -8.20
CA LEU A 99 -10.66 -15.38 -9.19
C LEU A 99 -11.95 -14.77 -9.74
N GLN A 100 -12.13 -14.83 -11.06
CA GLN A 100 -13.29 -14.26 -11.76
C GLN A 100 -13.63 -15.12 -12.97
N CYS A 101 -14.91 -15.31 -13.26
CA CYS A 101 -15.34 -15.89 -14.52
C CYS A 101 -15.05 -14.91 -15.67
N LYS A 102 -14.32 -15.37 -16.68
CA LYS A 102 -14.01 -14.58 -17.87
C LYS A 102 -15.24 -14.31 -18.73
N SER A 103 -16.22 -15.22 -18.73
CA SER A 103 -17.43 -15.14 -19.55
C SER A 103 -18.44 -14.12 -19.02
N CYS A 104 -18.77 -14.15 -17.72
CA CYS A 104 -19.82 -13.29 -17.14
C CYS A 104 -19.30 -12.25 -16.14
N GLY A 105 -18.01 -12.29 -15.78
CA GLY A 105 -17.42 -11.35 -14.82
C GLY A 105 -17.71 -11.66 -13.35
N HIS A 106 -18.39 -12.75 -13.01
CA HIS A 106 -18.64 -13.13 -11.62
C HIS A 106 -17.33 -13.42 -10.87
N ALA A 107 -17.04 -12.68 -9.79
CA ALA A 107 -15.88 -12.92 -8.94
C ALA A 107 -16.16 -14.07 -7.95
N MET A 108 -15.17 -14.96 -7.74
CA MET A 108 -15.25 -16.00 -6.70
C MET A 108 -14.95 -15.34 -5.36
N HIS A 109 -15.93 -15.33 -4.47
CA HIS A 109 -15.80 -14.72 -3.15
C HIS A 109 -15.49 -15.77 -2.08
N CYS A 110 -14.88 -15.32 -1.00
CA CYS A 110 -14.81 -16.11 0.21
C CYS A 110 -16.23 -16.29 0.78
N PRO A 111 -16.64 -17.50 1.17
CA PRO A 111 -17.95 -17.69 1.80
C PRO A 111 -18.06 -16.91 3.12
N GLN A 112 -16.92 -16.61 3.76
CA GLN A 112 -16.84 -15.97 5.07
C GLN A 112 -16.44 -14.49 5.03
N CYS A 113 -16.09 -13.95 3.87
CA CYS A 113 -15.63 -12.57 3.73
C CYS A 113 -16.16 -11.96 2.45
N ASP A 114 -16.34 -10.65 2.42
CA ASP A 114 -16.70 -9.93 1.19
C ASP A 114 -15.46 -9.62 0.34
N LEU A 115 -14.54 -10.60 0.31
CA LEU A 115 -13.27 -10.55 -0.39
C LEU A 115 -13.22 -11.63 -1.46
N GLY A 116 -12.70 -11.27 -2.63
CA GLY A 116 -12.39 -12.24 -3.68
C GLY A 116 -11.30 -13.23 -3.24
N LEU A 117 -11.46 -14.50 -3.63
CA LEU A 117 -10.45 -15.53 -3.43
C LEU A 117 -9.27 -15.34 -4.40
N THR A 118 -8.04 -15.46 -3.91
CA THR A 118 -6.82 -15.47 -4.73
C THR A 118 -6.41 -16.90 -5.05
N LEU A 119 -5.94 -17.20 -6.26
CA LEU A 119 -5.48 -18.55 -6.60
C LEU A 119 -4.12 -18.83 -5.95
N HIS A 120 -3.98 -19.98 -5.29
CA HIS A 120 -2.69 -20.47 -4.81
C HIS A 120 -2.26 -21.70 -5.60
N GLN A 121 -1.04 -21.67 -6.15
CA GLN A 121 -0.38 -22.84 -6.73
C GLN A 121 0.66 -23.36 -5.70
N PRO A 122 0.69 -24.67 -5.41
CA PRO A 122 0.07 -25.81 -6.10
C PRO A 122 -1.33 -26.17 -5.57
N GLY A 123 -2.22 -26.71 -6.42
CA GLY A 123 -3.43 -27.46 -6.00
C GLY A 123 -4.82 -26.87 -6.34
N SER A 124 -4.94 -25.88 -7.23
CA SER A 124 -6.24 -25.28 -7.62
C SER A 124 -7.10 -24.83 -6.43
N ARG A 125 -6.44 -24.31 -5.38
CA ARG A 125 -7.10 -23.80 -4.17
C ARG A 125 -7.16 -22.29 -4.21
N GLY A 126 -8.30 -21.73 -3.81
CA GLY A 126 -8.49 -20.32 -3.54
C GLY A 126 -8.14 -20.01 -2.09
N ILE A 127 -7.40 -18.93 -1.84
CA ILE A 127 -7.09 -18.42 -0.52
C ILE A 127 -7.74 -17.06 -0.34
N CYS A 128 -8.47 -16.88 0.76
CA CYS A 128 -8.87 -15.57 1.22
C CYS A 128 -7.77 -14.96 2.08
N HIS A 129 -7.16 -13.85 1.65
CA HIS A 129 -6.15 -13.14 2.45
C HIS A 129 -6.74 -12.39 3.65
N GLY A 130 -8.06 -12.20 3.72
CA GLY A 130 -8.73 -11.59 4.88
C GLY A 130 -8.88 -12.55 6.05
N CYS A 131 -9.45 -13.74 5.83
CA CYS A 131 -9.64 -14.72 6.90
C CYS A 131 -8.56 -15.80 7.01
N GLY A 132 -7.84 -16.07 5.91
CA GLY A 132 -6.91 -17.20 5.79
C GLY A 132 -7.55 -18.50 5.30
N LEU A 133 -8.86 -18.50 4.97
CA LEU A 133 -9.55 -19.68 4.46
C LEU A 133 -8.91 -20.15 3.15
N VAL A 134 -8.61 -21.44 3.08
CA VAL A 134 -8.19 -22.14 1.87
C VAL A 134 -9.33 -23.05 1.43
N THR A 135 -9.85 -22.85 0.22
CA THR A 135 -10.97 -23.63 -0.33
C THR A 135 -10.68 -24.10 -1.75
N GLY A 136 -11.38 -25.14 -2.22
CA GLY A 136 -11.33 -25.53 -3.62
C GLY A 136 -11.93 -24.45 -4.52
N VAL A 137 -11.30 -24.17 -5.66
CA VAL A 137 -11.93 -23.32 -6.68
C VAL A 137 -12.91 -24.18 -7.48
N PRO A 138 -14.18 -23.77 -7.65
CA PRO A 138 -15.12 -24.55 -8.47
C PRO A 138 -14.63 -24.65 -9.91
N GLU A 139 -14.88 -25.77 -10.59
CA GLU A 139 -14.47 -25.95 -12.00
C GLU A 139 -15.32 -25.12 -12.97
N SER A 140 -16.57 -24.84 -12.61
CA SER A 140 -17.52 -24.03 -13.37
C SER A 140 -17.94 -22.78 -12.59
N CYS A 141 -18.22 -21.70 -13.31
CA CYS A 141 -18.75 -20.49 -12.71
C CYS A 141 -20.13 -20.76 -12.07
N PRO A 142 -20.35 -20.46 -10.77
CA PRO A 142 -21.65 -20.65 -10.14
C PRO A 142 -22.74 -19.72 -10.70
N SER A 143 -22.35 -18.63 -11.38
CA SER A 143 -23.30 -17.66 -11.96
C SER A 143 -23.72 -18.01 -13.39
N CYS A 144 -22.86 -18.58 -14.23
CA CYS A 144 -23.16 -18.83 -15.65
C CYS A 144 -22.83 -20.24 -16.15
N GLY A 145 -22.33 -21.13 -15.28
CA GLY A 145 -22.01 -22.53 -15.60
C GLY A 145 -20.74 -22.74 -16.45
N VAL A 146 -20.15 -21.69 -17.02
CA VAL A 146 -18.99 -21.79 -17.91
C VAL A 146 -17.72 -22.13 -17.12
N ARG A 147 -16.94 -23.11 -17.63
CA ARG A 147 -15.63 -23.53 -17.09
C ARG A 147 -14.49 -22.61 -17.55
N ASP A 148 -14.62 -21.31 -17.30
CA ASP A 148 -13.63 -20.29 -17.67
C ASP A 148 -13.40 -19.33 -16.50
N ILE A 149 -13.02 -19.90 -15.36
CA ILE A 149 -12.60 -19.15 -14.18
C ILE A 149 -11.13 -18.81 -14.33
N VAL A 150 -10.83 -17.52 -14.39
CA VAL A 150 -9.49 -16.99 -14.52
C VAL A 150 -9.11 -16.24 -13.27
N HIS A 151 -7.82 -16.21 -12.98
CA HIS A 151 -7.30 -15.18 -12.09
C HIS A 151 -7.57 -13.81 -12.74
N ARG A 152 -7.84 -12.75 -11.99
CA ARG A 152 -8.02 -11.37 -12.47
C ARG A 152 -7.33 -10.43 -11.50
N GLY A 153 -6.78 -9.36 -12.05
CA GLY A 153 -5.76 -8.55 -11.41
C GLY A 153 -4.35 -8.90 -11.88
N THR A 154 -3.46 -7.91 -11.80
CA THR A 154 -2.04 -8.06 -12.06
C THR A 154 -1.41 -8.59 -10.78
N GLY A 155 -1.17 -9.90 -10.70
CA GLY A 155 -0.32 -10.48 -9.67
C GLY A 155 1.15 -10.45 -10.11
N THR A 156 2.07 -10.48 -9.16
CA THR A 156 3.51 -10.63 -9.45
C THR A 156 3.78 -11.89 -10.27
N GLN A 157 3.05 -12.98 -10.05
CA GLN A 157 3.12 -14.20 -10.88
C GLN A 157 2.70 -13.96 -12.33
N ARG A 158 1.57 -13.27 -12.56
CA ARG A 158 1.11 -12.98 -13.93
C ARG A 158 2.03 -12.02 -14.67
N LEU A 159 2.60 -11.09 -13.92
CA LEU A 159 3.61 -10.18 -14.43
C LEU A 159 4.88 -10.96 -14.80
N GLU A 160 5.31 -11.90 -13.97
CA GLU A 160 6.40 -12.83 -14.30
C GLU A 160 6.10 -13.65 -15.56
N ASP A 161 4.92 -14.26 -15.68
CA ASP A 161 4.51 -15.02 -16.87
C ASP A 161 4.48 -14.13 -18.13
N GLN A 162 3.96 -12.90 -18.01
CA GLN A 162 3.99 -11.92 -19.09
C GLN A 162 5.43 -11.57 -19.48
N VAL A 163 6.33 -11.35 -18.53
CA VAL A 163 7.74 -11.08 -18.81
C VAL A 163 8.37 -12.27 -19.54
N ARG A 164 8.21 -13.50 -19.03
CA ARG A 164 8.82 -14.70 -19.62
C ARG A 164 8.32 -14.98 -21.04
N SER A 165 7.04 -14.70 -21.30
CA SER A 165 6.46 -14.85 -22.64
C SER A 165 6.94 -13.77 -23.62
N GLN A 166 7.09 -12.53 -23.17
CA GLN A 166 7.45 -11.38 -23.99
C GLN A 166 8.96 -11.27 -24.25
N PHE A 167 9.79 -11.62 -23.26
CA PHE A 167 11.25 -11.55 -23.31
C PHE A 167 11.82 -12.97 -23.13
N ARG A 168 12.01 -13.68 -24.24
CA ARG A 168 12.49 -15.07 -24.19
C ARG A 168 13.99 -15.12 -23.86
N GLY A 169 14.39 -16.13 -23.08
CA GLY A 169 15.80 -16.40 -22.78
C GLY A 169 16.39 -15.63 -21.60
N ILE A 170 15.61 -14.78 -20.92
CA ILE A 170 16.10 -14.05 -19.73
C ILE A 170 15.82 -14.81 -18.42
N ARG A 171 16.68 -14.58 -17.43
CA ARG A 171 16.58 -15.13 -16.07
C ARG A 171 15.71 -14.19 -15.23
N VAL A 172 14.48 -14.61 -14.97
CA VAL A 172 13.52 -13.85 -14.16
C VAL A 172 13.40 -14.45 -12.76
N ALA A 173 13.33 -13.60 -11.74
CA ALA A 173 12.98 -14.00 -10.39
C ALA A 173 11.81 -13.17 -9.85
N ARG A 174 11.02 -13.77 -8.95
CA ARG A 174 9.90 -13.13 -8.25
C ARG A 174 10.21 -12.97 -6.77
N MET A 175 9.87 -11.82 -6.20
CA MET A 175 10.07 -11.49 -4.79
C MET A 175 8.81 -10.87 -4.19
N ASP A 176 8.06 -11.70 -3.48
CA ASP A 176 6.86 -11.34 -2.74
C ASP A 176 6.66 -12.26 -1.53
N THR A 177 5.63 -11.98 -0.72
CA THR A 177 5.32 -12.75 0.49
C THR A 177 5.07 -14.24 0.23
N ASP A 178 4.58 -14.60 -0.95
CA ASP A 178 4.26 -15.99 -1.28
C ASP A 178 5.51 -16.80 -1.66
N THR A 179 6.50 -16.16 -2.28
CA THR A 179 7.79 -16.79 -2.65
C THR A 179 8.83 -16.76 -1.54
N MET A 180 8.72 -15.79 -0.62
CA MET A 180 9.74 -15.54 0.41
C MET A 180 9.39 -16.14 1.79
N ARG A 181 8.76 -17.32 1.81
CA ARG A 181 8.33 -17.99 3.07
C ARG A 181 9.48 -18.71 3.79
N THR A 182 10.49 -19.18 3.06
CA THR A 182 11.64 -19.91 3.64
C THR A 182 12.68 -18.94 4.19
N ARG A 183 13.23 -19.23 5.38
CA ARG A 183 14.30 -18.44 5.99
C ARG A 183 15.49 -18.30 5.03
N GLY A 184 15.94 -17.06 4.79
CA GLY A 184 17.07 -16.75 3.90
C GLY A 184 16.75 -16.73 2.40
N SER A 185 15.52 -17.07 1.97
CA SER A 185 15.11 -16.99 0.55
C SER A 185 15.28 -15.58 -0.03
N HIS A 186 14.92 -14.57 0.74
CA HIS A 186 15.07 -13.16 0.39
C HIS A 186 16.52 -12.81 0.05
N GLU A 187 17.44 -13.10 0.97
CA GLU A 187 18.86 -12.77 0.81
C GLU A 187 19.52 -13.52 -0.34
N LYS A 188 19.13 -14.79 -0.55
CA LYS A 188 19.61 -15.60 -1.69
C LYS A 188 19.24 -14.96 -3.03
N THR A 189 17.96 -14.61 -3.23
CA THR A 189 17.50 -13.99 -4.48
C THR A 189 18.17 -12.64 -4.74
N LEU A 190 18.34 -11.82 -3.70
CA LEU A 190 19.02 -10.53 -3.82
C LEU A 190 20.51 -10.69 -4.13
N THR A 191 21.16 -11.70 -3.54
CA THR A 191 22.56 -12.03 -3.83
C THR A 191 22.73 -12.47 -5.28
N ALA A 192 21.86 -13.37 -5.77
CA ALA A 192 21.84 -13.78 -7.18
C ALA A 192 21.60 -12.58 -8.11
N PHE A 193 20.70 -11.66 -7.75
CA PHE A 193 20.48 -10.43 -8.51
C PHE A 193 21.72 -9.54 -8.49
N ARG A 194 22.40 -9.34 -7.35
CA ARG A 194 23.67 -8.59 -7.30
C ARG A 194 24.78 -9.21 -8.16
N LYS A 195 24.86 -10.54 -8.18
CA LYS A 195 25.83 -11.30 -8.99
C LYS A 195 25.46 -11.36 -10.47
N HIS A 196 24.39 -10.70 -10.88
CA HIS A 196 23.88 -10.73 -12.25
C HIS A 196 23.55 -12.16 -12.73
N GLU A 197 23.10 -13.02 -11.81
CA GLU A 197 22.56 -14.35 -12.10
C GLU A 197 21.06 -14.27 -12.49
N ILE A 198 20.45 -13.10 -12.29
CA ILE A 198 19.06 -12.78 -12.61
C ILE A 198 19.05 -11.49 -13.43
N ASP A 199 18.39 -11.46 -14.57
CA ASP A 199 18.31 -10.29 -15.46
C ASP A 199 17.16 -9.36 -15.06
N LEU A 200 16.05 -9.93 -14.59
CA LEU A 200 14.85 -9.18 -14.22
C LEU A 200 14.24 -9.66 -12.89
N LEU A 201 14.03 -8.72 -11.97
CA LEU A 201 13.38 -8.97 -10.69
C LEU A 201 11.96 -8.39 -10.68
N VAL A 202 10.95 -9.23 -10.49
CA VAL A 202 9.56 -8.82 -10.29
C VAL A 202 9.24 -8.86 -8.80
N GLY A 203 8.64 -7.80 -8.24
CA GLY A 203 8.24 -7.86 -6.84
C GLY A 203 7.31 -6.77 -6.35
N THR A 204 6.99 -6.84 -5.07
CA THR A 204 6.20 -5.82 -4.35
C THR A 204 7.14 -4.91 -3.55
N GLN A 205 6.65 -4.23 -2.50
CA GLN A 205 7.45 -3.31 -1.67
C GLN A 205 8.74 -3.90 -1.09
N MET A 206 8.89 -5.23 -1.08
CA MET A 206 10.13 -5.90 -0.66
C MET A 206 11.34 -5.51 -1.51
N ILE A 207 11.17 -5.28 -2.82
CA ILE A 207 12.29 -4.92 -3.71
C ILE A 207 12.73 -3.46 -3.54
N ALA A 208 11.95 -2.63 -2.85
CA ALA A 208 12.26 -1.21 -2.66
C ALA A 208 13.19 -0.94 -1.47
N LYS A 209 13.48 -1.94 -0.61
CA LYS A 209 14.18 -1.75 0.66
C LYS A 209 15.69 -2.05 0.56
N GLY A 210 16.49 -1.16 1.15
CA GLY A 210 17.76 -1.48 1.82
C GLY A 210 18.95 -1.98 0.99
N LEU A 211 18.91 -1.94 -0.36
CA LEU A 211 19.94 -2.60 -1.18
C LEU A 211 20.29 -1.76 -2.41
N ASP A 212 21.58 -1.73 -2.75
CA ASP A 212 22.13 -1.08 -3.93
C ASP A 212 22.40 -2.12 -5.03
N PHE A 213 22.02 -1.79 -6.27
CA PHE A 213 22.18 -2.63 -7.46
C PHE A 213 22.73 -1.78 -8.61
N PRO A 214 24.07 -1.71 -8.78
CA PRO A 214 24.69 -0.78 -9.73
C PRO A 214 24.36 -1.09 -11.20
N ASN A 215 24.00 -2.34 -11.49
CA ASN A 215 23.65 -2.81 -12.83
C ASN A 215 22.18 -2.57 -13.20
N VAL A 216 21.35 -2.03 -12.30
CA VAL A 216 19.94 -1.75 -12.59
C VAL A 216 19.82 -0.50 -13.45
N MET A 217 19.49 -0.73 -14.73
CA MET A 217 19.33 0.33 -15.75
C MET A 217 17.87 0.74 -15.93
N LEU A 218 16.90 -0.11 -15.55
CA LEU A 218 15.48 0.21 -15.62
C LEU A 218 14.73 -0.20 -14.37
N VAL A 219 13.91 0.71 -13.85
CA VAL A 219 12.86 0.40 -12.89
C VAL A 219 11.49 0.68 -13.50
N GLY A 220 10.61 -0.32 -13.52
CA GLY A 220 9.21 -0.17 -13.93
C GLY A 220 8.29 -0.20 -12.72
N VAL A 221 7.44 0.81 -12.55
CA VAL A 221 6.36 0.82 -11.55
C VAL A 221 5.05 0.56 -12.24
N ILE A 222 4.35 -0.49 -11.83
CA ILE A 222 3.10 -0.94 -12.42
C ILE A 222 1.96 -0.63 -11.46
N ASN A 223 0.90 -0.01 -11.99
CA ASN A 223 -0.27 0.45 -11.25
C ASN A 223 0.12 1.34 -10.07
N ALA A 224 0.96 2.35 -10.31
CA ALA A 224 1.54 3.17 -9.24
C ALA A 224 0.47 3.79 -8.32
N ASP A 225 -0.72 4.05 -8.83
CA ASP A 225 -1.87 4.66 -8.18
C ASP A 225 -2.85 3.68 -7.52
N ALA A 226 -2.57 2.38 -7.51
CA ALA A 226 -3.47 1.38 -6.90
C ALA A 226 -3.87 1.75 -5.46
N ALA A 227 -2.94 2.29 -4.66
CA ALA A 227 -3.25 2.69 -3.29
C ALA A 227 -4.09 3.98 -3.20
N LEU A 228 -4.04 4.88 -4.19
CA LEU A 228 -4.74 6.17 -4.19
C LEU A 228 -6.26 6.04 -4.21
N HIS A 229 -6.76 4.90 -4.68
CA HIS A 229 -8.19 4.64 -4.76
C HIS A 229 -8.75 3.95 -3.50
N LEU A 230 -7.93 3.79 -2.47
CA LEU A 230 -8.35 3.23 -1.19
C LEU A 230 -8.86 4.33 -0.27
N ALA A 231 -9.85 4.00 0.56
CA ALA A 231 -10.37 4.89 1.61
C ALA A 231 -9.37 4.98 2.79
N ASP A 232 -8.15 5.42 2.51
CA ASP A 232 -7.04 5.60 3.44
C ASP A 232 -6.43 6.98 3.23
N PHE A 233 -6.51 7.84 4.25
CA PHE A 233 -5.97 9.20 4.18
C PHE A 233 -4.44 9.22 3.98
N ARG A 234 -3.74 8.10 4.25
CA ARG A 234 -2.30 7.93 4.05
C ARG A 234 -1.94 7.40 2.65
N ALA A 235 -2.91 7.15 1.79
CA ALA A 235 -2.69 6.58 0.46
C ALA A 235 -1.74 7.41 -0.41
N SER A 236 -1.94 8.73 -0.45
CA SER A 236 -1.11 9.67 -1.22
C SER A 236 0.35 9.63 -0.79
N GLU A 237 0.58 9.70 0.53
CA GLU A 237 1.90 9.63 1.14
C GLU A 237 2.62 8.32 0.81
N ARG A 238 1.93 7.19 1.00
CA ARG A 238 2.48 5.86 0.74
C ARG A 238 2.82 5.67 -0.75
N THR A 239 1.98 6.19 -1.65
CA THR A 239 2.23 6.16 -3.10
C THR A 239 3.47 6.98 -3.45
N CYS A 240 3.56 8.22 -2.96
CA CYS A 240 4.72 9.08 -3.21
C CYS A 240 6.02 8.43 -2.70
N GLN A 241 6.02 7.93 -1.45
CA GLN A 241 7.15 7.25 -0.84
C GLN A 241 7.58 6.03 -1.65
N LEU A 242 6.64 5.17 -2.04
CA LEU A 242 6.93 3.95 -2.78
C LEU A 242 7.56 4.24 -4.15
N VAL A 243 6.97 5.16 -4.93
CA VAL A 243 7.45 5.52 -6.26
C VAL A 243 8.83 6.17 -6.15
N THR A 244 9.01 7.13 -5.24
CA THR A 244 10.29 7.83 -5.02
C THR A 244 11.39 6.86 -4.60
N GLN A 245 11.11 5.98 -3.63
CA GLN A 245 12.09 5.00 -3.14
C GLN A 245 12.55 4.05 -4.22
N VAL A 246 11.62 3.56 -5.04
CA VAL A 246 11.95 2.59 -6.09
C VAL A 246 12.61 3.27 -7.30
N ALA A 247 12.19 4.49 -7.64
CA ALA A 247 12.86 5.31 -8.64
C ALA A 247 14.33 5.54 -8.26
N GLY A 248 14.59 5.79 -6.97
CA GLY A 248 15.94 5.95 -6.42
C GLY A 248 16.83 4.69 -6.42
N ARG A 249 16.32 3.53 -6.86
CA ARG A 249 17.09 2.28 -6.99
C ARG A 249 17.83 2.14 -8.31
N SER A 250 17.43 2.87 -9.35
CA SER A 250 18.15 2.86 -10.63
C SER A 250 19.18 4.00 -10.73
N GLY A 251 20.12 3.84 -11.66
CA GLY A 251 21.08 4.88 -12.01
C GLY A 251 22.19 5.10 -10.98
N ARG A 252 22.55 4.07 -10.22
CA ARG A 252 23.68 4.12 -9.28
C ARG A 252 25.01 3.70 -9.90
N GLY A 253 24.96 2.99 -11.03
CA GLY A 253 26.14 2.66 -11.84
C GLY A 253 26.43 3.71 -12.92
N PRO A 254 27.60 3.63 -13.57
CA PRO A 254 28.04 4.60 -14.59
C PRO A 254 27.19 4.59 -15.86
N ARG A 255 26.37 3.55 -16.07
CA ARG A 255 25.48 3.41 -17.24
C ARG A 255 24.20 4.24 -17.13
N GLY A 256 23.97 4.90 -16.00
CA GLY A 256 22.74 5.62 -15.70
C GLY A 256 21.54 4.69 -15.55
N GLY A 257 20.37 5.28 -15.35
CA GLY A 257 19.13 4.53 -15.15
C GLY A 257 17.92 5.30 -15.65
N ARG A 258 16.85 4.56 -15.93
CA ARG A 258 15.56 5.11 -16.33
C ARG A 258 14.47 4.51 -15.46
N VAL A 259 13.45 5.29 -15.20
CA VAL A 259 12.27 4.84 -14.47
C VAL A 259 11.04 5.04 -15.34
N VAL A 260 10.17 4.04 -15.41
CA VAL A 260 8.88 4.12 -16.10
C VAL A 260 7.76 3.87 -15.09
N VAL A 261 6.92 4.87 -14.85
CA VAL A 261 5.81 4.81 -13.89
C VAL A 261 4.49 4.72 -14.65
N GLN A 262 3.80 3.59 -14.55
CA GLN A 262 2.51 3.38 -15.19
C GLN A 262 1.37 3.66 -14.20
N THR A 263 0.46 4.54 -14.57
CA THR A 263 -0.62 5.03 -13.70
C THR A 263 -1.83 5.47 -14.51
N SER A 264 -3.02 5.40 -13.93
CA SER A 264 -4.25 5.97 -14.48
C SER A 264 -4.53 7.39 -13.97
N THR A 265 -3.69 7.90 -13.07
CA THR A 265 -3.81 9.23 -12.44
C THR A 265 -2.47 9.99 -12.51
N PRO A 266 -1.90 10.19 -13.71
CA PRO A 266 -0.59 10.82 -13.87
C PRO A 266 -0.52 12.25 -13.34
N GLU A 267 -1.65 12.95 -13.25
CA GLU A 267 -1.74 14.31 -12.73
C GLU A 267 -1.73 14.39 -11.19
N HIS A 268 -1.91 13.26 -10.49
CA HIS A 268 -2.02 13.26 -9.03
C HIS A 268 -0.74 13.83 -8.37
N PRO A 269 -0.84 14.73 -7.36
CA PRO A 269 0.32 15.37 -6.75
C PRO A 269 1.41 14.40 -6.29
N ALA A 270 1.02 13.29 -5.65
CA ALA A 270 1.94 12.23 -5.24
C ALA A 270 2.76 11.63 -6.39
N ILE A 271 2.16 11.42 -7.57
CA ILE A 271 2.83 10.87 -8.75
C ILE A 271 3.75 11.91 -9.38
N ARG A 272 3.26 13.14 -9.55
CA ARG A 272 4.07 14.24 -10.13
C ARG A 272 5.31 14.53 -9.30
N ALA A 273 5.15 14.64 -7.98
CA ALA A 273 6.24 14.86 -7.05
C ALA A 273 7.27 13.72 -7.08
N ALA A 274 6.80 12.47 -7.05
CA ALA A 274 7.70 11.31 -7.11
C ALA A 274 8.44 11.19 -8.45
N ALA A 275 7.79 11.53 -9.56
CA ALA A 275 8.42 11.54 -10.88
C ALA A 275 9.46 12.66 -11.04
N ALA A 276 9.25 13.80 -10.39
CA ALA A 276 10.19 14.91 -10.35
C ALA A 276 11.31 14.75 -9.29
N HIS A 277 11.29 13.66 -8.50
CA HIS A 277 12.12 13.49 -7.29
C HIS A 277 11.99 14.64 -6.29
N ASP A 278 10.85 15.34 -6.26
CA ASP A 278 10.58 16.48 -5.38
C ASP A 278 9.60 16.06 -4.27
N TYR A 279 10.13 15.38 -3.25
CA TYR A 279 9.34 14.97 -2.08
C TYR A 279 8.78 16.18 -1.33
N GLU A 280 9.48 17.32 -1.32
CA GLU A 280 8.99 18.52 -0.62
C GLU A 280 7.79 19.15 -1.34
N ALA A 281 7.71 19.08 -2.67
CA ALA A 281 6.50 19.46 -3.40
C ALA A 281 5.29 18.62 -3.00
N PHE A 282 5.48 17.31 -2.79
CA PHE A 282 4.42 16.47 -2.24
C PHE A 282 3.99 16.96 -0.85
N VAL A 283 4.95 17.19 0.05
CA VAL A 283 4.66 17.69 1.40
C VAL A 283 3.86 19.01 1.35
N ARG A 284 4.29 19.98 0.54
CA ARG A 284 3.60 21.27 0.37
C ARG A 284 2.17 21.11 -0.13
N SER A 285 1.90 20.11 -0.98
CA SER A 285 0.56 19.84 -1.49
C SER A 285 -0.36 19.10 -0.49
N GLU A 286 0.20 18.21 0.33
CA GLU A 286 -0.57 17.30 1.19
C GLU A 286 -0.83 17.88 2.58
N LEU A 287 0.14 18.57 3.19
CA LEU A 287 -0.01 19.10 4.56
C LEU A 287 -1.22 20.04 4.74
N PRO A 288 -1.54 20.97 3.81
CA PRO A 288 -2.74 21.80 3.95
C PRO A 288 -4.04 20.99 4.03
N ILE A 289 -4.13 19.90 3.24
CA ILE A 289 -5.29 19.00 3.25
C ILE A 289 -5.37 18.27 4.60
N ARG A 290 -4.24 17.76 5.10
CA ARG A 290 -4.17 17.11 6.42
C ARG A 290 -4.60 18.06 7.53
N LYS A 291 -4.17 19.33 7.47
CA LYS A 291 -4.53 20.36 8.44
C LYS A 291 -6.02 20.67 8.42
N ALA A 292 -6.59 20.87 7.23
CA ALA A 292 -8.02 21.18 7.08
C ALA A 292 -8.94 20.05 7.56
N LEU A 293 -8.46 18.81 7.52
CA LEU A 293 -9.23 17.62 7.91
C LEU A 293 -8.85 17.05 9.29
N LEU A 294 -7.99 17.75 10.05
CA LEU A 294 -7.46 17.28 11.36
C LEU A 294 -6.80 15.89 11.29
N TYR A 295 -6.23 15.54 10.14
CA TYR A 295 -5.42 14.34 10.03
C TYR A 295 -4.02 14.56 10.62
N PRO A 296 -3.38 13.48 11.10
CA PRO A 296 -1.97 13.52 11.46
C PRO A 296 -1.14 14.15 10.32
N PRO A 297 -0.25 15.12 10.63
CA PRO A 297 0.20 15.50 11.99
C PRO A 297 -0.55 16.64 12.71
N PHE A 298 -1.58 17.23 12.11
CA PHE A 298 -2.23 18.44 12.67
C PHE A 298 -3.42 18.14 13.58
N GLY A 299 -3.77 16.87 13.70
CA GLY A 299 -4.77 16.35 14.61
C GLY A 299 -4.53 14.86 14.81
N SER A 300 -5.47 14.22 15.49
CA SER A 300 -5.47 12.80 15.77
C SER A 300 -6.75 12.14 15.28
N VAL A 301 -6.65 10.85 15.00
CA VAL A 301 -7.78 10.05 14.58
C VAL A 301 -7.88 8.82 15.47
N ILE A 302 -9.05 8.56 16.03
CA ILE A 302 -9.37 7.27 16.64
C ILE A 302 -10.37 6.57 15.74
N ARG A 303 -10.06 5.34 15.33
CA ARG A 303 -10.99 4.47 14.59
C ARG A 303 -11.52 3.41 15.54
N ILE A 304 -12.84 3.30 15.65
CA ILE A 304 -13.46 2.19 16.38
C ILE A 304 -14.06 1.22 15.35
N VAL A 305 -13.69 -0.05 15.44
CA VAL A 305 -14.19 -1.12 14.56
C VAL A 305 -15.04 -2.07 15.37
N VAL A 306 -16.31 -2.20 14.99
CA VAL A 306 -17.31 -3.09 15.60
C VAL A 306 -17.49 -4.31 14.70
N ARG A 307 -17.58 -5.50 15.31
CA ARG A 307 -17.67 -6.79 14.63
C ARG A 307 -18.73 -7.68 15.27
N SER A 308 -19.60 -8.28 14.46
CA SER A 308 -20.55 -9.29 14.94
C SER A 308 -20.85 -10.30 13.84
N ALA A 309 -21.28 -11.51 14.21
CA ALA A 309 -21.82 -12.48 13.25
C ALA A 309 -23.16 -12.01 12.65
N VAL A 310 -23.87 -11.10 13.32
CA VAL A 310 -25.13 -10.51 12.87
C VAL A 310 -24.89 -9.07 12.46
N ASP A 311 -25.17 -8.72 11.19
CA ASP A 311 -24.91 -7.38 10.65
C ASP A 311 -25.64 -6.29 11.43
N GLU A 312 -26.92 -6.50 11.69
CA GLU A 312 -27.75 -5.56 12.47
C GLU A 312 -27.21 -5.33 13.88
N ALA A 313 -26.67 -6.36 14.54
CA ALA A 313 -26.07 -6.20 15.86
C ALA A 313 -24.80 -5.33 15.81
N ALA A 314 -23.94 -5.53 14.80
CA ALA A 314 -22.76 -4.68 14.60
C ALA A 314 -23.15 -3.23 14.26
N ALA A 315 -24.13 -3.04 13.37
CA ALA A 315 -24.62 -1.73 12.96
C ALA A 315 -25.26 -0.97 14.12
N ASN A 316 -26.15 -1.62 14.88
CA ASN A 316 -26.85 -1.02 16.02
C ASN A 316 -25.88 -0.68 17.15
N TRP A 317 -24.90 -1.55 17.42
CA TRP A 317 -23.86 -1.23 18.40
C TRP A 317 -23.00 -0.05 17.95
N ALA A 318 -22.58 0.00 16.68
CA ALA A 318 -21.82 1.14 16.16
C ALA A 318 -22.61 2.46 16.24
N LYS A 319 -23.93 2.44 15.97
CA LYS A 319 -24.82 3.59 16.19
C LYS A 319 -24.87 4.00 17.65
N HIS A 320 -25.03 3.04 18.56
CA HIS A 320 -25.03 3.30 20.00
C HIS A 320 -23.73 3.97 20.48
N LEU A 321 -22.57 3.53 19.96
CA LEU A 321 -21.28 4.16 20.26
C LEU A 321 -21.22 5.61 19.76
N VAL A 322 -21.69 5.87 18.53
CA VAL A 322 -21.75 7.23 17.98
C VAL A 322 -22.65 8.13 18.82
N GLU A 323 -23.84 7.67 19.22
CA GLU A 323 -24.76 8.46 20.07
C GLU A 323 -24.12 8.85 21.41
N ARG A 324 -23.39 7.93 22.05
CA ARG A 324 -22.70 8.20 23.32
C ARG A 324 -21.54 9.18 23.14
N LEU A 325 -20.76 9.02 22.07
CA LEU A 325 -19.66 9.93 21.75
C LEU A 325 -20.19 11.33 21.44
N SER A 326 -21.24 11.45 20.62
CA SER A 326 -21.86 12.73 20.27
C SER A 326 -22.44 13.46 21.49
N LYS A 327 -23.00 12.73 22.46
CA LYS A 327 -23.45 13.32 23.74
C LYS A 327 -22.27 13.82 24.58
N SER A 328 -21.17 13.07 24.60
CA SER A 328 -19.99 13.41 25.41
C SER A 328 -19.15 14.52 24.78
N SER A 329 -19.22 14.71 23.45
CA SER A 329 -18.57 15.80 22.71
C SER A 329 -19.49 16.99 22.46
N GLN A 330 -20.67 17.03 23.08
CA GLN A 330 -21.66 18.07 22.82
C GLN A 330 -21.09 19.45 23.21
N GLY A 331 -21.04 20.36 22.24
CA GLY A 331 -20.50 21.71 22.41
C GLY A 331 -19.00 21.86 22.08
N ASP A 332 -18.30 20.77 21.77
CA ASP A 332 -16.92 20.83 21.28
C ASP A 332 -16.87 20.75 19.75
N GLU A 333 -16.81 21.91 19.10
CA GLU A 333 -16.73 22.02 17.64
C GLU A 333 -15.39 21.52 17.06
N SER A 334 -14.38 21.29 17.92
CA SER A 334 -13.08 20.77 17.48
C SER A 334 -13.10 19.25 17.22
N ILE A 335 -14.15 18.56 17.68
CA ILE A 335 -14.30 17.11 17.55
C ILE A 335 -15.28 16.78 16.42
N ARG A 336 -14.84 15.93 15.50
CA ARG A 336 -15.68 15.43 14.41
C ARG A 336 -15.83 13.92 14.51
N ILE A 337 -17.07 13.46 14.62
CA ILE A 337 -17.41 12.03 14.59
C ILE A 337 -17.96 11.69 13.20
N LEU A 338 -17.36 10.70 12.55
CA LEU A 338 -17.75 10.19 11.24
C LEU A 338 -18.27 8.76 11.37
N GLY A 339 -19.35 8.46 10.66
CA GLY A 339 -20.03 7.17 10.71
C GLY A 339 -21.24 7.18 11.67
N PRO A 340 -21.73 5.99 12.06
CA PRO A 340 -21.18 4.68 11.74
C PRO A 340 -21.39 4.34 10.26
N ALA A 341 -20.47 3.58 9.68
CA ALA A 341 -20.58 3.08 8.32
C ALA A 341 -20.04 1.63 8.24
N PRO A 342 -20.39 0.85 7.22
CA PRO A 342 -19.68 -0.39 6.92
C PRO A 342 -18.18 -0.12 6.77
N ALA A 343 -17.33 -0.97 7.32
CA ALA A 343 -15.89 -0.86 7.11
C ALA A 343 -15.56 -1.10 5.62
N PRO A 344 -14.43 -0.57 5.09
CA PRO A 344 -14.05 -0.72 3.68
C PRO A 344 -14.06 -2.16 3.15
N ILE A 345 -13.82 -3.13 4.04
CA ILE A 345 -14.18 -4.53 3.81
C ILE A 345 -15.19 -4.93 4.88
N SER A 346 -16.44 -5.11 4.43
CA SER A 346 -17.67 -5.22 5.22
C SER A 346 -17.78 -6.52 5.99
N ARG A 347 -17.14 -7.61 5.55
CA ARG A 347 -17.19 -8.91 6.23
C ARG A 347 -15.85 -9.63 6.20
N ILE A 348 -15.41 -10.13 7.36
CA ILE A 348 -14.22 -10.97 7.53
C ILE A 348 -14.50 -12.07 8.56
N ARG A 349 -14.19 -13.34 8.24
CA ARG A 349 -14.36 -14.50 9.15
C ARG A 349 -15.79 -14.60 9.67
N ASP A 350 -16.77 -14.53 8.78
CA ASP A 350 -18.22 -14.57 9.06
C ASP A 350 -18.70 -13.45 9.99
N ARG A 351 -17.91 -12.38 10.16
CA ARG A 351 -18.29 -11.24 10.98
C ARG A 351 -18.39 -9.99 10.14
N TYR A 352 -19.57 -9.38 10.19
CA TYR A 352 -19.83 -8.05 9.64
C TYR A 352 -19.05 -7.00 10.43
N ARG A 353 -18.50 -6.02 9.72
CA ARG A 353 -17.63 -4.98 10.24
C ARG A 353 -18.24 -3.62 9.97
N TRP A 354 -18.49 -2.90 11.05
CA TRP A 354 -18.83 -1.48 11.02
C TRP A 354 -17.69 -0.68 11.65
N HIS A 355 -17.52 0.57 11.24
CA HIS A 355 -16.58 1.45 11.89
C HIS A 355 -17.14 2.87 12.04
N LEU A 356 -16.54 3.58 12.97
CA LEU A 356 -16.67 5.02 13.14
C LEU A 356 -15.27 5.60 13.33
N GLN A 357 -15.14 6.90 13.07
CA GLN A 357 -13.90 7.63 13.25
C GLN A 357 -14.17 8.87 14.08
N ILE A 358 -13.29 9.16 15.04
CA ILE A 358 -13.29 10.39 15.80
C ILE A 358 -12.04 11.16 15.43
N HIS A 359 -12.21 12.39 15.00
CA HIS A 359 -11.14 13.30 14.59
C HIS A 359 -11.14 14.47 15.57
N GLY A 360 -9.95 14.96 15.92
CA GLY A 360 -9.82 16.08 16.84
C GLY A 360 -8.40 16.61 16.93
N PRO A 361 -8.18 17.72 17.66
CA PRO A 361 -6.91 18.43 17.67
C PRO A 361 -5.79 17.69 18.43
N SER A 362 -6.12 16.79 19.37
CA SER A 362 -5.12 16.04 20.12
C SER A 362 -5.54 14.61 20.47
N SER A 363 -4.58 13.70 20.43
CA SER A 363 -4.77 12.29 20.78
C SER A 363 -5.24 12.11 22.23
N GLU A 364 -4.77 12.96 23.15
CA GLU A 364 -5.17 12.92 24.56
C GLU A 364 -6.66 13.28 24.75
N LEU A 365 -7.11 14.38 24.15
CA LEU A 365 -8.51 14.81 24.21
C LEU A 365 -9.43 13.72 23.64
N LEU A 366 -9.06 13.13 22.51
CA LEU A 366 -9.82 12.02 21.92
C LEU A 366 -9.84 10.77 22.81
N ARG A 367 -8.71 10.40 23.42
CA ARG A 367 -8.66 9.25 24.34
C ARG A 367 -9.52 9.50 25.59
N ASN A 368 -9.51 10.71 26.13
CA ASN A 368 -10.35 11.08 27.28
C ASN A 368 -11.83 11.02 26.92
N LEU A 369 -12.22 11.59 25.77
CA LEU A 369 -13.58 11.51 25.27
C LEU A 369 -14.04 10.06 25.11
N VAL A 370 -13.22 9.23 24.45
CA VAL A 370 -13.53 7.80 24.27
C VAL A 370 -13.60 7.10 25.63
N GLY A 371 -12.64 7.31 26.52
CA GLY A 371 -12.65 6.71 27.86
C GLY A 371 -13.93 7.03 28.65
N GLN A 372 -14.33 8.30 28.67
CA GLN A 372 -15.55 8.76 29.36
C GLN A 372 -16.81 8.21 28.68
N SER A 373 -16.89 8.28 27.35
CA SER A 373 -18.05 7.80 26.59
C SER A 373 -18.25 6.30 26.74
N MET A 374 -17.15 5.55 26.90
CA MET A 374 -17.16 4.10 27.02
C MET A 374 -17.27 3.60 28.46
N ALA A 375 -17.19 4.48 29.46
CA ALA A 375 -17.30 4.10 30.86
C ALA A 375 -18.66 3.44 31.16
N GLY A 376 -18.62 2.28 31.82
CA GLY A 376 -19.82 1.52 32.21
C GLY A 376 -20.55 0.81 31.07
N LEU A 377 -19.99 0.77 29.85
CA LEU A 377 -20.59 0.02 28.74
C LEU A 377 -20.61 -1.47 29.01
N LYS A 378 -21.79 -2.07 28.91
CA LYS A 378 -21.96 -3.52 28.87
C LYS A 378 -22.09 -3.94 27.41
N THR A 379 -21.02 -4.51 26.86
CA THR A 379 -21.00 -4.97 25.47
C THR A 379 -21.82 -6.26 25.35
N PRO A 380 -22.76 -6.36 24.38
CA PRO A 380 -23.46 -7.62 24.09
C PRO A 380 -22.50 -8.75 23.75
N GLN A 381 -22.83 -9.99 24.11
CA GLN A 381 -21.93 -11.14 23.92
C GLN A 381 -21.57 -11.40 22.45
N GLU A 382 -22.50 -11.08 21.55
CA GLU A 382 -22.40 -11.24 20.12
C GLU A 382 -21.60 -10.12 19.42
N VAL A 383 -21.16 -9.10 20.16
CA VAL A 383 -20.40 -7.95 19.61
C VAL A 383 -18.98 -7.92 20.15
N VAL A 384 -18.02 -7.74 19.25
CA VAL A 384 -16.61 -7.46 19.58
C VAL A 384 -16.23 -6.15 18.93
N TRP A 385 -15.58 -5.25 19.67
CA TRP A 385 -15.12 -3.99 19.11
C TRP A 385 -13.70 -3.67 19.57
N VAL A 386 -12.99 -2.89 18.76
CA VAL A 386 -11.58 -2.52 18.97
C VAL A 386 -11.43 -1.03 18.73
N VAL A 387 -10.64 -0.38 19.59
CA VAL A 387 -10.22 1.02 19.44
C VAL A 387 -8.80 1.05 18.87
N ASP A 388 -8.65 1.70 17.72
CA ASP A 388 -7.37 1.91 17.05
C ASP A 388 -7.03 3.41 17.11
N VAL A 389 -6.03 3.75 17.91
CA VAL A 389 -5.59 5.13 18.15
C VAL A 389 -4.51 5.49 17.14
N ASP A 390 -4.73 6.59 16.41
CA ASP A 390 -3.87 7.07 15.34
C ASP A 390 -3.56 5.98 14.30
N PRO A 391 -4.62 5.42 13.64
CA PRO A 391 -4.50 4.24 12.81
C PRO A 391 -3.48 4.43 11.69
N VAL A 392 -2.60 3.44 11.55
CA VAL A 392 -1.62 3.41 10.46
C VAL A 392 -2.28 2.98 9.16
N GLU A 393 -3.33 2.15 9.20
CA GLU A 393 -4.06 1.64 8.03
C GLU A 393 -5.59 1.64 8.26
N MET A 394 -6.34 2.01 7.21
CA MET A 394 -7.80 2.18 7.28
C MET A 394 -8.61 1.00 6.71
N LEU A 395 -7.97 -0.07 6.23
CA LEU A 395 -8.66 -1.25 5.68
C LEU A 395 -9.15 -2.24 6.77
#